data_AF-A0A075GP84-F1
#
_entry.id   AF-A0A075GP84-F1
#
_cell.length_a   1.000
_cell.length_b   1.000
_cell.length_c   1.000
_cell.angle_alpha   90.00
_cell.angle_beta   90.00
_cell.angle_gamma   90.00
#
_symmetry.space_group_name_H-M   'P 1'
#
loop_
_entity.id
_entity.type
_entity.pdbx_description
1 polymer ?
#
loop_
_entity_poly.entity_id
_entity_poly.type
_entity_poly.pdbx_seq_one_letter_code
_entity_poly.pdbx_strand_id
1 'polypeptide(L)'
;MSGTLIVEEAGAADAAAAEAAAAAEAAADAAAAADAAAAADAAAAADAAADAAAAAEAADAAAAAEAAATAAMAAPSIDAADYINTSGASVTSITANADDDSVIIAIDADDDGELSVTLHSKVITAFDDGTYFVLIDNEEVEFDQSGNSLTIPYEAGNERVEIVGSHAVPEFGTIAMIILAVAIVSIIAITAKTRTTLIPKL
;
A
#
# COMPACT_ATOMS: atom_id res chain seq x y z
N MET A 1 37.90 50.63 -83.20
CA MET A 1 37.15 51.16 -82.04
C MET A 1 35.87 50.36 -81.89
N SER A 2 35.54 49.97 -80.65
CA SER A 2 34.33 49.25 -80.18
C SER A 2 34.18 47.82 -80.69
N GLY A 3 34.10 46.76 -79.87
CA GLY A 3 33.15 46.49 -78.77
C GLY A 3 31.92 45.77 -79.36
N THR A 4 31.20 44.78 -78.81
CA THR A 4 31.07 44.17 -77.47
C THR A 4 29.79 43.28 -77.55
N LEU A 5 29.67 42.23 -76.72
CA LEU A 5 28.47 41.38 -76.37
C LEU A 5 28.00 40.35 -77.42
N ILE A 6 27.54 39.14 -77.05
CA ILE A 6 26.34 38.77 -76.24
C ILE A 6 26.61 37.41 -75.51
N VAL A 7 26.74 37.34 -74.17
CA VAL A 7 25.73 37.03 -73.10
C VAL A 7 25.08 35.63 -73.27
N GLU A 8 25.46 34.61 -72.49
CA GLU A 8 24.92 34.21 -71.17
C GLU A 8 23.40 33.96 -71.15
N GLU A 9 22.95 32.72 -71.43
CA GLU A 9 21.60 32.25 -71.08
C GLU A 9 21.58 30.72 -70.94
N ALA A 10 22.00 30.19 -69.78
CA ALA A 10 21.80 28.79 -69.43
C ALA A 10 21.72 28.51 -67.91
N GLY A 11 22.12 29.46 -67.05
CA GLY A 11 22.20 29.24 -65.59
C GLY A 11 20.96 29.64 -64.78
N ALA A 12 19.97 30.33 -65.35
CA ALA A 12 18.86 30.91 -64.58
C ALA A 12 17.67 29.96 -64.36
N ALA A 13 17.46 28.97 -65.25
CA ALA A 13 16.31 28.07 -65.18
C ALA A 13 16.51 26.91 -64.17
N ASP A 14 17.75 26.47 -63.97
CA ASP A 14 18.09 25.35 -63.07
C ASP A 14 18.10 25.77 -61.59
N ALA A 15 18.54 27.01 -61.30
CA ALA A 15 18.52 27.57 -59.95
C ALA A 15 17.10 27.84 -59.42
N ALA A 16 16.19 28.33 -60.29
CA ALA A 16 14.80 28.60 -59.91
C ALA A 16 14.01 27.31 -59.66
N ALA A 17 14.32 26.22 -60.38
CA ALA A 17 13.73 24.91 -60.15
C ALA A 17 14.23 24.26 -58.84
N ALA A 18 15.51 24.44 -58.50
CA ALA A 18 16.07 23.99 -57.23
C ALA A 18 15.52 24.75 -56.01
N GLU A 19 15.32 26.07 -56.14
CA GLU A 19 14.74 26.92 -55.09
C GLU A 19 13.26 26.60 -54.85
N ALA A 20 12.50 26.31 -55.92
CA ALA A 20 11.11 25.86 -55.80
C ALA A 20 10.98 24.45 -55.19
N ALA A 21 11.92 23.55 -55.47
CA ALA A 21 11.97 22.22 -54.88
C ALA A 21 12.32 22.27 -53.37
N ALA A 22 13.29 23.11 -52.99
CA ALA A 22 13.66 23.33 -51.59
C ALA A 22 12.54 24.00 -50.78
N ALA A 23 11.79 24.92 -51.38
CA ALA A 23 10.61 25.53 -50.74
C ALA A 23 9.46 24.53 -50.54
N ALA A 24 9.28 23.58 -51.47
CA ALA A 24 8.28 22.52 -51.34
C ALA A 24 8.67 21.49 -50.26
N GLU A 25 9.95 21.16 -50.14
CA GLU A 25 10.49 20.28 -49.08
C GLU A 25 10.36 20.91 -47.69
N ALA A 26 10.72 22.20 -47.55
CA ALA A 26 10.54 22.94 -46.30
C ALA A 26 9.06 23.10 -45.89
N ALA A 27 8.14 23.21 -46.85
CA ALA A 27 6.70 23.23 -46.59
C ALA A 27 6.17 21.86 -46.14
N ALA A 28 6.74 20.76 -46.66
CA ALA A 28 6.41 19.41 -46.23
C ALA A 28 6.92 19.10 -44.82
N ASP A 29 8.14 19.54 -44.48
CA ASP A 29 8.70 19.40 -43.13
C ASP A 29 7.91 20.19 -42.08
N ALA A 30 7.46 21.41 -42.43
CA ALA A 30 6.63 22.22 -41.54
C ALA A 30 5.25 21.60 -41.30
N ALA A 31 4.66 20.94 -42.31
CA ALA A 31 3.41 20.20 -42.16
C ALA A 31 3.60 18.96 -41.28
N ALA A 32 4.68 18.20 -41.47
CA ALA A 32 5.00 17.03 -40.65
C ALA A 32 5.26 17.39 -39.17
N ALA A 33 5.89 18.54 -38.90
CA ALA A 33 6.10 19.03 -37.54
C ALA A 33 4.79 19.45 -36.85
N ALA A 34 3.84 20.02 -37.60
CA ALA A 34 2.52 20.37 -37.09
C ALA A 34 1.67 19.13 -36.78
N ASP A 35 1.72 18.11 -37.64
CA ASP A 35 1.05 16.83 -37.41
C ASP A 35 1.64 16.08 -36.19
N ALA A 36 2.95 16.15 -35.98
CA ALA A 36 3.60 15.56 -34.81
C ALA A 36 3.22 16.26 -33.49
N ALA A 37 3.07 17.59 -33.52
CA ALA A 37 2.60 18.36 -32.35
C ALA A 37 1.14 18.04 -32.01
N ALA A 38 0.27 17.97 -33.02
CA ALA A 38 -1.14 17.60 -32.85
C ALA A 38 -1.30 16.16 -32.31
N ALA A 39 -0.43 15.22 -32.74
CA ALA A 39 -0.41 13.86 -32.22
C ALA A 39 0.05 13.78 -30.75
N ALA A 40 1.01 14.62 -30.35
CA ALA A 40 1.47 14.71 -28.96
C ALA A 40 0.39 15.29 -28.03
N ASP A 41 -0.32 16.34 -28.47
CA ASP A 41 -1.44 16.92 -27.72
C ASP A 41 -2.61 15.92 -27.58
N ALA A 42 -2.90 15.15 -28.63
CA ALA A 42 -3.93 14.11 -28.58
C ALA A 42 -3.55 12.96 -27.64
N ALA A 43 -2.28 12.56 -27.59
CA ALA A 43 -1.79 11.56 -26.65
C ALA A 43 -1.89 12.04 -25.19
N ALA A 44 -1.48 13.28 -24.93
CA ALA A 44 -1.60 13.89 -23.60
C ALA A 44 -3.05 14.04 -23.14
N ALA A 45 -3.98 14.36 -24.06
CA ALA A 45 -5.40 14.41 -23.77
C ALA A 45 -6.01 13.02 -23.49
N ALA A 46 -5.54 11.98 -24.19
CA ALA A 46 -5.97 10.60 -23.96
C ALA A 46 -5.49 10.06 -22.60
N ASP A 47 -4.23 10.33 -22.22
CA ASP A 47 -3.71 10.01 -20.89
C ASP A 47 -4.49 10.76 -19.80
N ALA A 48 -4.78 12.05 -19.99
CA ALA A 48 -5.57 12.82 -19.04
C ALA A 48 -7.02 12.31 -18.91
N ALA A 49 -7.62 11.81 -20.00
CA ALA A 49 -8.96 11.21 -19.98
C ALA A 49 -8.97 9.84 -19.29
N ALA A 50 -7.93 9.02 -19.48
CA ALA A 50 -7.75 7.76 -18.79
C ALA A 50 -7.52 7.97 -17.28
N ASP A 51 -6.68 8.95 -16.91
CA ASP A 51 -6.46 9.37 -15.53
C ASP A 51 -7.76 9.87 -14.87
N ALA A 52 -8.58 10.64 -15.60
CA ALA A 52 -9.86 11.15 -15.10
C ALA A 52 -10.90 10.03 -14.89
N ALA A 53 -10.90 9.01 -15.75
CA ALA A 53 -11.78 7.85 -15.59
C ALA A 53 -11.37 6.99 -14.37
N ALA A 54 -10.08 6.71 -14.22
CA ALA A 54 -9.54 6.02 -13.05
C ALA A 54 -9.79 6.79 -11.75
N ALA A 55 -9.76 8.13 -11.83
CA ALA A 55 -10.06 9.01 -10.71
C ALA A 55 -11.53 9.04 -10.28
N ALA A 56 -12.46 9.00 -11.23
CA ALA A 56 -13.88 8.92 -10.93
C ALA A 56 -14.19 7.60 -10.20
N GLU A 57 -13.63 6.51 -10.68
CA GLU A 57 -13.74 5.19 -10.03
C GLU A 57 -13.10 5.19 -8.63
N ALA A 58 -11.97 5.87 -8.45
CA ALA A 58 -11.33 6.06 -7.15
C ALA A 58 -12.13 6.96 -6.19
N ALA A 59 -12.89 7.93 -6.69
CA ALA A 59 -13.75 8.80 -5.86
C ALA A 59 -15.00 8.06 -5.36
N ASP A 60 -15.64 7.25 -6.20
CA ASP A 60 -16.71 6.35 -5.79
C ASP A 60 -16.19 5.29 -4.80
N ALA A 61 -14.99 4.76 -5.04
CA ALA A 61 -14.30 3.88 -4.09
C ALA A 61 -13.96 4.58 -2.77
N ALA A 62 -13.60 5.88 -2.80
CA ALA A 62 -13.31 6.66 -1.59
C ALA A 62 -14.55 6.85 -0.74
N ALA A 63 -15.70 7.16 -1.34
CA ALA A 63 -16.96 7.28 -0.63
C ALA A 63 -17.41 5.94 -0.03
N ALA A 64 -17.23 4.84 -0.77
CA ALA A 64 -17.48 3.49 -0.25
C ALA A 64 -16.51 3.10 0.88
N ALA A 65 -15.24 3.47 0.75
CA ALA A 65 -14.22 3.25 1.77
C ALA A 65 -14.51 4.06 3.04
N GLU A 66 -14.89 5.33 2.92
CA GLU A 66 -15.26 6.17 4.07
C GLU A 66 -16.48 5.62 4.83
N ALA A 67 -17.49 5.12 4.10
CA ALA A 67 -18.61 4.41 4.70
C ALA A 67 -18.17 3.12 5.41
N ALA A 68 -17.25 2.35 4.81
CA ALA A 68 -16.68 1.14 5.40
C ALA A 68 -15.80 1.45 6.63
N ALA A 69 -15.02 2.53 6.63
CA ALA A 69 -14.26 3.00 7.79
C ALA A 69 -15.18 3.43 8.94
N THR A 70 -16.26 4.16 8.62
CA THR A 70 -17.24 4.54 9.64
C THR A 70 -17.90 3.32 10.27
N ALA A 71 -18.24 2.31 9.45
CA ALA A 71 -18.76 1.05 9.95
C ALA A 71 -17.71 0.25 10.76
N ALA A 72 -16.44 0.30 10.36
CA ALA A 72 -15.34 -0.37 11.06
C ALA A 72 -14.98 0.30 12.40
N MET A 73 -15.03 1.63 12.48
CA MET A 73 -14.89 2.36 13.73
C MET A 73 -16.03 2.07 14.71
N ALA A 74 -17.19 1.62 14.20
CA ALA A 74 -18.31 1.16 15.01
C ALA A 74 -18.24 -0.35 15.34
N ALA A 75 -17.32 -1.10 14.74
CA ALA A 75 -17.13 -2.51 15.05
C ALA A 75 -16.34 -2.66 16.38
N PRO A 76 -16.64 -3.67 17.19
CA PRO A 76 -15.92 -3.90 18.44
C PRO A 76 -14.45 -4.21 18.14
N SER A 77 -13.54 -3.58 18.90
CA SER A 77 -12.12 -3.95 18.94
C SER A 77 -11.97 -5.40 19.37
N ILE A 78 -10.93 -6.07 18.88
CA ILE A 78 -10.58 -7.41 19.36
C ILE A 78 -9.69 -7.21 20.58
N ASP A 79 -10.15 -7.67 21.73
CA ASP A 79 -9.33 -7.81 22.93
C ASP A 79 -8.79 -9.25 22.98
N ALA A 80 -7.48 -9.43 23.15
CA ALA A 80 -6.89 -10.74 23.27
C ALA A 80 -7.47 -11.53 24.46
N ALA A 81 -7.81 -10.85 25.56
CA ALA A 81 -8.40 -11.44 26.75
C ALA A 81 -9.79 -12.04 26.52
N ASP A 82 -10.52 -11.62 25.48
CA ASP A 82 -11.83 -12.19 25.13
C ASP A 82 -11.72 -13.58 24.47
N TYR A 83 -10.57 -13.90 23.88
CA TYR A 83 -10.38 -15.13 23.10
C TYR A 83 -9.42 -16.12 23.76
N ILE A 84 -8.52 -15.64 24.61
CA ILE A 84 -7.53 -16.48 25.28
C ILE A 84 -8.00 -16.76 26.71
N ASN A 85 -8.05 -18.03 27.06
CA ASN A 85 -8.44 -18.45 28.40
C ASN A 85 -7.22 -18.91 29.19
N THR A 86 -7.08 -18.44 30.43
CA THR A 86 -5.94 -18.75 31.30
C THR A 86 -6.42 -19.23 32.66
N SER A 87 -5.71 -20.17 33.27
CA SER A 87 -5.95 -20.60 34.65
C SER A 87 -4.65 -21.07 35.31
N GLY A 88 -4.65 -21.11 36.64
CA GLY A 88 -3.50 -21.57 37.43
C GLY A 88 -2.66 -20.47 38.05
N ALA A 89 -2.62 -19.26 37.44
CA ALA A 89 -2.01 -18.05 38.01
C ALA A 89 -2.98 -16.87 37.98
N SER A 90 -2.70 -15.83 38.78
CA SER A 90 -3.40 -14.55 38.70
C SER A 90 -2.94 -13.80 37.46
N VAL A 91 -3.83 -13.58 36.48
CA VAL A 91 -3.50 -12.86 35.23
C VAL A 91 -3.95 -11.40 35.34
N THR A 92 -3.03 -10.48 35.10
CA THR A 92 -3.29 -9.03 35.13
C THR A 92 -3.67 -8.49 33.76
N SER A 93 -3.01 -8.96 32.70
CA SER A 93 -3.31 -8.55 31.33
C SER A 93 -2.91 -9.62 30.32
N ILE A 94 -3.61 -9.64 29.19
CA ILE A 94 -3.26 -10.43 28.01
C ILE A 94 -3.18 -9.45 26.86
N THR A 95 -2.04 -9.37 26.18
CA THR A 95 -1.79 -8.40 25.13
C THR A 95 -1.18 -9.09 23.92
N ALA A 96 -1.75 -8.86 22.74
CA ALA A 96 -1.17 -9.35 21.49
C ALA A 96 -0.14 -8.34 20.95
N ASN A 97 1.09 -8.83 20.71
CA ASN A 97 2.18 -8.06 20.11
C ASN A 97 2.42 -8.54 18.68
N ALA A 98 1.98 -7.73 17.72
CA ALA A 98 2.11 -8.04 16.29
C ALA A 98 3.50 -7.75 15.71
N ASP A 99 4.35 -7.00 16.41
CA ASP A 99 5.71 -6.74 15.95
C ASP A 99 6.60 -7.98 16.14
N ASP A 100 6.33 -8.77 17.19
CA ASP A 100 7.08 -9.98 17.56
C ASP A 100 6.27 -11.27 17.33
N ASP A 101 5.09 -11.18 16.70
CA ASP A 101 4.15 -12.30 16.48
C ASP A 101 3.86 -13.12 17.75
N SER A 102 3.71 -12.42 18.89
CA SER A 102 3.58 -13.02 20.22
C SER A 102 2.34 -12.54 20.98
N VAL A 103 1.97 -13.30 22.02
CA VAL A 103 1.01 -12.88 23.04
C VAL A 103 1.72 -12.85 24.38
N ILE A 104 1.59 -11.71 25.07
CA ILE A 104 2.17 -11.45 26.37
C ILE A 104 1.08 -11.56 27.42
N ILE A 105 1.26 -12.46 28.37
CA ILE A 105 0.39 -12.69 29.51
C ILE A 105 1.16 -12.19 30.74
N ALA A 106 0.70 -11.09 31.33
CA ALA A 106 1.24 -10.60 32.60
C ALA A 106 0.59 -11.37 33.74
N ILE A 107 1.41 -12.01 34.56
CA ILE A 107 0.97 -12.81 35.70
C ILE A 107 1.49 -12.22 37.02
N ASP A 108 0.80 -12.52 38.10
CA ASP A 108 1.24 -12.27 39.47
C ASP A 108 1.40 -13.62 40.16
N ALA A 109 2.66 -14.11 40.20
CA ALA A 109 3.02 -15.43 40.70
C ALA A 109 3.54 -15.33 42.15
N ASP A 110 2.64 -15.48 43.13
CA ASP A 110 3.00 -15.51 44.56
C ASP A 110 3.76 -16.81 44.96
N ASP A 111 3.47 -17.92 44.27
CA ASP A 111 4.00 -19.26 44.53
C ASP A 111 4.32 -19.97 43.19
N ASP A 112 5.12 -21.02 43.22
CA ASP A 112 5.39 -21.87 42.05
C ASP A 112 4.11 -22.58 41.59
N GLY A 113 3.95 -22.75 40.27
CA GLY A 113 2.74 -23.35 39.72
C GLY A 113 2.80 -23.67 38.23
N GLU A 114 1.62 -23.84 37.64
CA GLU A 114 1.47 -24.17 36.23
C GLU A 114 0.34 -23.34 35.63
N LEU A 115 0.64 -22.63 34.55
CA LEU A 115 -0.28 -21.80 33.79
C LEU A 115 -0.85 -22.62 32.64
N SER A 116 -2.15 -22.87 32.69
CA SER A 116 -2.88 -23.46 31.56
C SER A 116 -3.44 -22.34 30.69
N VAL A 117 -3.07 -22.32 29.41
CA VAL A 117 -3.46 -21.32 28.42
C VAL A 117 -4.15 -22.00 27.25
N THR A 118 -5.35 -21.55 26.89
CA THR A 118 -6.03 -21.95 25.65
C THR A 118 -6.00 -20.78 24.67
N LEU A 119 -5.25 -20.95 23.58
CA LEU A 119 -5.09 -19.96 22.52
C LEU A 119 -6.19 -20.06 21.47
N HIS A 120 -6.41 -18.96 20.73
CA HIS A 120 -7.33 -18.91 19.61
C HIS A 120 -6.67 -18.30 18.38
N SER A 121 -6.94 -18.88 17.21
CA SER A 121 -6.46 -18.43 15.89
C SER A 121 -6.89 -17.02 15.47
N LYS A 122 -7.73 -16.36 16.26
CA LYS A 122 -8.16 -14.98 16.00
C LYS A 122 -7.15 -13.97 16.57
N VAL A 123 -6.37 -14.41 17.55
CA VAL A 123 -5.35 -13.60 18.22
C VAL A 123 -3.96 -14.06 17.81
N ILE A 124 -3.69 -15.37 17.85
CA ILE A 124 -2.37 -15.93 17.52
C ILE A 124 -2.50 -17.26 16.78
N THR A 125 -1.61 -17.47 15.81
CA THR A 125 -1.51 -18.72 15.03
C THR A 125 -0.20 -19.43 15.33
N ALA A 126 -0.24 -20.76 15.43
CA ALA A 126 0.95 -21.60 15.59
C ALA A 126 1.88 -21.51 14.37
N PHE A 127 3.12 -21.97 14.52
CA PHE A 127 4.03 -22.18 13.38
C PHE A 127 3.51 -23.23 12.38
N ASP A 128 4.18 -23.35 11.23
CA ASP A 128 3.78 -24.28 10.16
C ASP A 128 3.76 -25.76 10.60
N ASP A 129 4.51 -26.10 11.65
CA ASP A 129 4.52 -27.42 12.27
C ASP A 129 3.48 -27.59 13.39
N GLY A 130 2.68 -26.55 13.67
CA GLY A 130 1.65 -26.53 14.70
C GLY A 130 2.17 -26.22 16.11
N THR A 131 3.44 -25.88 16.27
CA THR A 131 4.05 -25.58 17.58
C THR A 131 3.96 -24.10 17.94
N TYR A 132 4.21 -23.82 19.22
CA TYR A 132 4.48 -22.47 19.74
C TYR A 132 5.84 -22.45 20.41
N PHE A 133 6.31 -21.26 20.73
CA PHE A 133 7.49 -21.04 21.56
C PHE A 133 7.08 -20.25 22.79
N VAL A 134 7.61 -20.59 23.96
CA VAL A 134 7.21 -19.95 25.23
C VAL A 134 8.44 -19.39 25.93
N LEU A 135 8.33 -18.16 26.37
CA LEU A 135 9.29 -17.50 27.24
C LEU A 135 8.64 -17.11 28.56
N ILE A 136 9.39 -17.23 29.64
CA ILE A 136 9.06 -16.64 30.93
C ILE A 136 10.13 -15.61 31.24
N ASP A 137 9.74 -14.35 31.47
CA ASP A 137 10.65 -13.23 31.71
C ASP A 137 11.82 -13.16 30.70
N ASN A 138 11.50 -13.42 29.42
CA ASN A 138 12.42 -13.46 28.28
C ASN A 138 13.42 -14.64 28.24
N GLU A 139 13.22 -15.67 29.06
CA GLU A 139 13.96 -16.93 29.01
C GLU A 139 13.08 -18.06 28.46
N GLU A 140 13.61 -18.87 27.54
CA GLU A 140 12.90 -20.01 26.96
C GLU A 140 12.67 -21.10 28.00
N VAL A 141 11.45 -21.66 28.03
CA VAL A 141 11.08 -22.74 28.94
C VAL A 141 10.46 -23.92 28.20
N GLU A 142 10.63 -25.10 28.77
CA GLU A 142 9.89 -26.29 28.32
C GLU A 142 8.44 -26.23 28.82
N PHE A 143 7.51 -26.68 27.98
CA PHE A 143 6.08 -26.68 28.28
C PHE A 143 5.39 -27.84 27.57
N ASP A 144 4.22 -28.21 28.05
CA ASP A 144 3.38 -29.22 27.42
C ASP A 144 2.36 -28.57 26.48
N GLN A 145 2.23 -29.09 25.26
CA GLN A 145 1.31 -28.58 24.25
C GLN A 145 0.34 -29.67 23.77
N SER A 146 -0.95 -29.33 23.70
CA SER A 146 -1.98 -30.11 23.02
C SER A 146 -2.79 -29.21 22.09
N GLY A 147 -2.35 -29.12 20.83
CA GLY A 147 -2.95 -28.21 19.85
C GLY A 147 -2.80 -26.75 20.28
N ASN A 148 -3.92 -26.08 20.59
CA ASN A 148 -3.93 -24.70 21.07
C ASN A 148 -3.95 -24.58 22.60
N SER A 149 -3.92 -25.69 23.33
CA SER A 149 -3.82 -25.69 24.79
C SER A 149 -2.37 -25.89 25.21
N LEU A 150 -1.85 -24.95 25.99
CA LEU A 150 -0.49 -24.96 26.52
C LEU A 150 -0.55 -25.08 28.05
N THR A 151 0.44 -25.76 28.58
CA THR A 151 0.62 -25.99 30.01
C THR A 151 2.06 -25.62 30.35
N ILE A 152 2.22 -24.48 31.03
CA ILE A 152 3.50 -23.78 31.17
C ILE A 152 3.85 -23.71 32.67
N PRO A 153 4.91 -24.38 33.14
CA PRO A 153 5.35 -24.24 34.53
C PRO A 153 5.93 -22.84 34.78
N TYR A 154 5.64 -22.24 35.92
CA TYR A 154 6.20 -20.96 36.34
C TYR A 154 6.66 -21.01 37.80
N GLU A 155 7.60 -20.15 38.15
CA GLU A 155 8.15 -20.00 39.50
C GLU A 155 7.60 -18.73 40.18
N ALA A 156 7.64 -18.71 41.51
CA ALA A 156 7.28 -17.55 42.30
C ALA A 156 8.14 -16.34 41.88
N GLY A 157 7.47 -15.21 41.63
CA GLY A 157 8.10 -13.97 41.18
C GLY A 157 8.22 -13.81 39.66
N ASN A 158 7.77 -14.78 38.85
CA ASN A 158 7.62 -14.55 37.42
C ASN A 158 6.49 -13.55 37.14
N GLU A 159 6.72 -12.61 36.22
CA GLU A 159 5.78 -11.53 35.94
C GLU A 159 5.20 -11.62 34.52
N ARG A 160 5.92 -12.27 33.60
CA ARG A 160 5.57 -12.29 32.18
C ARG A 160 5.74 -13.68 31.58
N VAL A 161 4.67 -14.17 30.96
CA VAL A 161 4.71 -15.32 30.04
C VAL A 161 4.45 -14.82 28.63
N GLU A 162 5.36 -15.11 27.71
CA GLU A 162 5.26 -14.71 26.31
C GLU A 162 5.18 -15.94 25.41
N ILE A 163 4.14 -16.01 24.59
CA ILE A 163 3.89 -17.12 23.69
C ILE A 163 4.06 -16.61 22.26
N VAL A 164 5.06 -17.11 21.55
CA VAL A 164 5.38 -16.72 20.17
C VAL A 164 4.83 -17.76 19.21
N GLY A 165 4.23 -17.28 18.11
CA GLY A 165 3.66 -18.10 17.04
C GLY A 165 4.14 -17.64 15.67
N SER A 166 3.42 -18.04 14.62
CA SER A 166 3.71 -17.57 13.25
C SER A 166 3.17 -16.18 12.97
N HIS A 167 2.07 -15.81 13.62
CA HIS A 167 1.43 -14.52 13.42
C HIS A 167 0.55 -14.15 14.61
N ALA A 168 0.68 -12.91 15.07
CA ALA A 168 -0.25 -12.31 16.03
C ALA A 168 -1.06 -11.18 15.39
N VAL A 169 -2.38 -11.19 15.62
CA VAL A 169 -3.28 -10.14 15.16
C VAL A 169 -3.26 -9.02 16.19
N PRO A 170 -2.85 -7.79 15.81
CA PRO A 170 -2.87 -6.68 16.76
C PRO A 170 -4.31 -6.38 17.19
N GLU A 171 -4.49 -5.85 18.40
CA GLU A 171 -5.82 -5.47 18.94
C GLU A 171 -6.52 -4.39 18.07
N PHE A 172 -5.72 -3.65 17.31
CA PHE A 172 -6.19 -2.72 16.28
C PHE A 172 -6.10 -3.28 14.87
N GLY A 173 -5.57 -4.48 14.63
CA GLY A 173 -5.15 -4.96 13.31
C GLY A 173 -6.22 -4.87 12.24
N THR A 174 -7.44 -5.34 12.52
CA THR A 174 -8.56 -5.23 11.58
C THR A 174 -8.90 -3.78 11.27
N ILE A 175 -8.92 -2.93 12.30
CA ILE A 175 -9.24 -1.50 12.16
C ILE A 175 -8.11 -0.79 11.41
N ALA A 176 -6.85 -1.08 11.76
CA ALA A 176 -5.65 -0.51 11.16
C ALA A 176 -5.60 -0.81 9.66
N MET A 177 -5.93 -2.04 9.24
CA MET A 177 -6.02 -2.40 7.83
C MET A 177 -7.12 -1.63 7.10
N ILE A 178 -8.25 -1.41 7.74
CA ILE A 178 -9.34 -0.62 7.15
C ILE A 178 -8.94 0.84 7.03
N ILE A 179 -8.38 1.44 8.08
CA ILE A 179 -7.90 2.83 8.05
C ILE A 179 -6.80 3.02 7.00
N LEU A 180 -5.87 2.07 6.88
CA LEU A 180 -4.83 2.08 5.85
C LEU A 180 -5.44 2.07 4.44
N ALA A 181 -6.40 1.18 4.18
CA ALA A 181 -7.08 1.12 2.89
C ALA A 181 -7.82 2.43 2.57
N VAL A 182 -8.55 2.99 3.54
CA VAL A 182 -9.29 4.26 3.37
C VAL A 182 -8.35 5.43 3.11
N ALA A 183 -7.20 5.49 3.81
CA ALA A 183 -6.20 6.53 3.62
C ALA A 183 -5.65 6.53 2.18
N ILE A 184 -5.30 5.35 1.65
CA ILE A 184 -4.77 5.21 0.29
C ILE A 184 -5.80 5.67 -0.74
N VAL A 185 -7.04 5.19 -0.64
CA VAL A 185 -8.11 5.55 -1.59
C VAL A 185 -8.42 7.06 -1.52
N SER A 186 -8.42 7.64 -0.32
CA SER A 186 -8.62 9.09 -0.13
C SER A 186 -7.54 9.93 -0.80
N ILE A 187 -6.26 9.53 -0.67
CA ILE A 187 -5.13 10.24 -1.31
C ILE A 187 -5.27 10.23 -2.83
N ILE A 188 -5.62 9.08 -3.42
CA ILE A 188 -5.82 8.95 -4.87
C ILE A 188 -6.96 9.86 -5.34
N ALA A 189 -8.11 9.83 -4.65
CA ALA A 189 -9.25 10.68 -5.00
C ALA A 189 -8.93 12.18 -4.93
N ILE A 190 -8.20 12.64 -3.90
CA ILE A 190 -7.83 14.05 -3.73
C ILE A 190 -6.81 14.51 -4.78
N THR A 191 -5.78 13.71 -5.02
CA THR A 191 -4.72 14.05 -5.99
C THR A 191 -5.27 14.16 -7.41
N ALA A 192 -6.21 13.30 -7.78
CA ALA A 192 -6.84 13.39 -9.08
C ALA A 192 -7.75 14.63 -9.24
N LYS A 193 -8.56 14.95 -8.23
CA LYS A 193 -9.46 16.12 -8.27
C LYS A 193 -8.72 17.47 -8.40
N THR A 194 -7.51 17.55 -7.84
CA THR A 194 -6.69 18.77 -7.91
C THR A 194 -6.12 19.01 -9.31
N ARG A 195 -5.73 17.94 -10.04
CA ARG A 195 -5.21 18.07 -11.42
C ARG A 195 -6.25 18.57 -12.42
N THR A 196 -7.50 18.11 -12.33
CA THR A 196 -8.58 18.52 -13.26
C THR A 196 -8.99 19.99 -13.10
N THR A 197 -8.83 20.57 -11.90
CA THR A 197 -9.13 21.99 -11.64
C THR A 197 -8.08 22.94 -12.22
N LEU A 198 -6.83 22.47 -12.40
CA LEU A 198 -5.71 23.31 -12.85
C LEU A 198 -5.60 23.43 -14.38
N ILE A 199 -6.43 22.73 -15.15
CA ILE A 199 -6.49 22.92 -16.61
C ILE A 199 -7.20 24.26 -16.87
N PRO A 200 -6.50 25.30 -17.37
CA PRO A 200 -7.13 26.57 -17.68
C PRO A 200 -8.14 26.32 -18.80
N LYS A 201 -9.38 26.77 -18.62
CA LYS A 201 -10.33 26.85 -19.74
C LYS A 201 -9.81 27.93 -20.70
N LEU A 202 -9.28 27.52 -21.84
CA LEU A 202 -8.99 28.37 -23.00
C LEU A 202 -10.19 28.39 -23.93
#